data_AF-A0A084VSE4-F1
#
_entry.id   AF-A0A084VSE4-F1
#
_cell.length_a   1.000
_cell.length_b   1.000
_cell.length_c   1.000
_cell.angle_alpha   90.00
_cell.angle_beta   90.00
_cell.angle_gamma   90.00
#
_symmetry.space_group_name_H-M   'P 1'
#
loop_
_entity.id
_entity.type
_entity.pdbx_description
1 polymer ?
#
loop_
_entity_poly.entity_id
_entity_poly.type
_entity_poly.pdbx_seq_one_letter_code
_entity_poly.pdbx_strand_id
1 'polypeptide(L)'
;MAQASQEAKRELTQLLIDDINDNKTIKDIIADTKDMSAKSNIPEHEVIGLIWSTVMSLAEWNKKEELVAEQALKHLRSYTQLFEAFTSTDRSEMALLLKVQEFCYENMHFMKAFSKIVLLFYKTEVVTEDSILKWYKEGHSNKGKMHFLEQMRKFIEWLQNAEEETESEEED
;
A
#
# COMPACT_ATOMS: atom_id res chain seq x y z
N MET A 1 -3.44 -12.79 -25.90
CA MET A 1 -3.52 -11.55 -25.08
C MET A 1 -3.41 -11.85 -23.59
N ALA A 2 -4.25 -12.70 -22.98
CA ALA A 2 -4.15 -13.03 -21.55
C ALA A 2 -2.78 -13.63 -21.15
N GLN A 3 -2.22 -14.54 -21.97
CA GLN A 3 -0.92 -15.15 -21.70
C GLN A 3 0.24 -14.13 -21.70
N ALA A 4 0.30 -13.23 -22.68
CA ALA A 4 1.33 -12.18 -22.76
C ALA A 4 1.25 -11.19 -21.59
N SER A 5 0.04 -10.84 -21.14
CA SER A 5 -0.15 -9.99 -19.95
C SER A 5 0.32 -10.68 -18.67
N GLN A 6 0.09 -11.99 -18.53
CA GLN A 6 0.57 -12.75 -17.37
C GLN A 6 2.10 -12.92 -17.36
N GLU A 7 2.69 -13.15 -18.54
CA GLU A 7 4.14 -13.24 -18.71
C GLU A 7 4.81 -11.92 -18.33
N ALA A 8 4.33 -10.79 -18.86
CA ALA A 8 4.84 -9.47 -18.51
C ALA A 8 4.79 -9.17 -17.01
N LYS A 9 3.71 -9.56 -16.31
CA LYS A 9 3.61 -9.40 -14.84
C LYS A 9 4.62 -10.26 -14.09
N ARG A 10 4.91 -11.47 -14.57
CA ARG A 10 5.93 -12.34 -13.99
C ARG A 10 7.32 -11.76 -14.18
N GLU A 11 7.63 -11.26 -15.37
CA GLU A 11 8.91 -10.61 -15.64
C GLU A 11 9.09 -9.35 -14.77
N LEU A 12 8.05 -8.53 -14.61
CA LEU A 12 8.08 -7.37 -13.71
C LEU A 12 8.27 -7.77 -12.25
N THR A 13 7.64 -8.87 -11.82
CA THR A 13 7.84 -9.42 -10.47
C THR A 13 9.28 -9.87 -10.28
N GLN A 14 9.85 -10.55 -11.28
CA GLN A 14 11.24 -11.02 -11.23
C GLN A 14 12.22 -9.85 -11.19
N LEU A 15 12.02 -8.82 -12.03
CA LEU A 15 12.82 -7.59 -12.02
C LEU A 15 12.82 -6.94 -10.63
N LEU A 16 11.64 -6.78 -10.01
CA LEU A 16 11.52 -6.21 -8.66
C LEU A 16 12.29 -7.04 -7.62
N ILE A 17 12.21 -8.38 -7.70
CA ILE A 17 12.94 -9.27 -6.79
C ILE A 17 14.45 -9.12 -6.97
N ASP A 18 14.93 -9.14 -8.22
CA ASP A 18 16.35 -9.05 -8.55
C ASP A 18 16.91 -7.70 -8.10
N ASP A 19 16.24 -6.60 -8.44
CA ASP A 19 16.70 -5.26 -8.10
C ASP A 19 16.78 -5.02 -6.58
N ILE A 20 15.81 -5.55 -5.82
CA ILE A 20 15.82 -5.46 -4.35
C ILE A 20 16.95 -6.33 -3.77
N ASN A 21 17.14 -7.56 -4.28
CA ASN A 21 18.20 -8.45 -3.80
C ASN A 21 19.60 -7.94 -4.14
N ASP A 22 19.75 -7.27 -5.28
CA ASP A 22 20.99 -6.61 -5.70
C ASP A 22 21.26 -5.31 -4.92
N ASN A 23 20.37 -4.93 -4.00
CA ASN A 23 20.44 -3.69 -3.21
C ASN A 23 20.57 -2.44 -4.09
N LYS A 24 19.87 -2.42 -5.24
CA LYS A 24 19.76 -1.20 -6.05
C LYS A 24 19.15 -0.08 -5.23
N THR A 25 19.43 1.17 -5.60
CA THR A 25 18.80 2.31 -4.93
C THR A 25 17.30 2.33 -5.25
N ILE A 26 16.47 2.84 -4.34
CA ILE A 26 15.02 2.97 -4.58
C ILE A 26 14.72 3.75 -5.87
N LYS A 27 15.56 4.73 -6.21
CA LYS A 27 15.42 5.51 -7.46
C LYS A 27 15.62 4.65 -8.71
N ASP A 28 16.62 3.77 -8.69
CA ASP A 28 16.89 2.86 -9.80
C ASP A 28 15.77 1.82 -9.94
N ILE A 29 15.30 1.25 -8.82
CA ILE A 29 14.16 0.33 -8.80
C ILE A 29 12.92 0.99 -9.41
N ILE A 30 12.63 2.24 -9.04
CA ILE A 30 11.50 3.00 -9.61
C ILE A 30 11.68 3.19 -11.12
N ALA A 31 12.89 3.56 -11.57
CA ALA A 31 13.17 3.78 -12.98
C ALA A 31 13.00 2.49 -13.81
N ASP A 32 13.58 1.39 -13.34
CA ASP A 32 13.53 0.08 -14.00
C ASP A 32 12.07 -0.45 -14.04
N THR A 33 11.34 -0.32 -12.93
CA THR A 33 9.92 -0.71 -12.84
C THR A 33 9.04 0.12 -13.79
N LYS A 34 9.26 1.45 -13.87
CA LYS A 34 8.50 2.34 -14.78
C LYS A 34 8.76 2.02 -16.25
N ASP A 35 10.02 1.80 -16.62
CA ASP A 35 10.41 1.44 -17.98
C ASP A 35 9.77 0.11 -18.41
N MET A 36 9.87 -0.92 -17.55
CA MET A 36 9.29 -2.22 -17.83
C MET A 36 7.75 -2.19 -17.88
N SER A 37 7.09 -1.52 -16.93
CA SER A 37 5.62 -1.44 -16.92
C SER A 37 5.10 -0.69 -18.14
N ALA A 38 5.79 0.35 -18.60
CA ALA A 38 5.44 1.10 -19.80
C ALA A 38 5.60 0.25 -21.06
N LYS A 39 6.74 -0.44 -21.23
CA LYS A 39 7.00 -1.34 -22.38
C LYS A 39 5.96 -2.46 -22.49
N SER A 40 5.53 -2.98 -21.35
CA SER A 40 4.57 -4.09 -21.27
C SER A 40 3.11 -3.66 -21.14
N ASN A 41 2.82 -2.36 -21.13
CA ASN A 41 1.48 -1.78 -20.91
C ASN A 41 0.78 -2.32 -19.66
N ILE A 42 1.52 -2.51 -18.56
CA ILE A 42 0.95 -2.91 -17.27
C ILE A 42 0.43 -1.65 -16.57
N PRO A 43 -0.87 -1.55 -16.27
CA PRO A 43 -1.43 -0.36 -15.66
C PRO A 43 -0.97 -0.23 -14.19
N GLU A 44 -0.84 1.01 -13.71
CA GLU A 44 -0.26 1.33 -12.40
C GLU A 44 -0.95 0.60 -11.23
N HIS A 45 -2.29 0.53 -11.22
CA HIS A 45 -3.05 -0.19 -10.21
C HIS A 45 -2.77 -1.71 -10.15
N GLU A 46 -2.21 -2.30 -11.20
CA GLU A 46 -1.70 -3.67 -11.17
C GLU A 46 -0.24 -3.71 -10.72
N VAL A 47 0.59 -2.76 -11.17
CA VAL A 47 2.00 -2.62 -10.75
C VAL A 47 2.12 -2.48 -9.24
N ILE A 48 1.32 -1.60 -8.62
CA ILE A 48 1.33 -1.39 -7.16
C ILE A 48 0.98 -2.67 -6.39
N GLY A 49 0.10 -3.50 -6.95
CA GLY A 49 -0.22 -4.81 -6.41
C GLY A 49 0.96 -5.79 -6.47
N LEU A 50 1.73 -5.76 -7.55
CA LEU A 50 2.96 -6.55 -7.68
C LEU A 50 4.04 -6.06 -6.71
N ILE A 51 4.24 -4.74 -6.60
CA ILE A 51 5.18 -4.14 -5.65
C ILE A 51 4.84 -4.57 -4.23
N TRP A 52 3.58 -4.44 -3.81
CA TRP A 52 3.13 -4.89 -2.49
C TRP A 52 3.44 -6.37 -2.26
N SER A 53 3.03 -7.25 -3.20
CA SER A 53 3.26 -8.69 -3.07
C SER A 53 4.74 -9.05 -3.00
N THR A 54 5.59 -8.45 -3.84
CA THR A 54 7.04 -8.66 -3.82
C THR A 54 7.62 -8.20 -2.49
N VAL A 55 7.42 -6.93 -2.10
CA VAL A 55 7.99 -6.36 -0.88
C VAL A 55 7.57 -7.17 0.34
N MET A 56 6.31 -7.58 0.46
CA MET A 56 5.84 -8.36 1.61
C MET A 56 6.33 -9.81 1.63
N SER A 57 6.70 -10.38 0.47
CA SER A 57 7.23 -11.75 0.37
C SER A 57 8.71 -11.88 0.75
N LEU A 58 9.47 -10.79 0.70
CA LEU A 58 10.91 -10.79 0.94
C LEU A 58 11.29 -10.83 2.44
N ALA A 59 10.32 -10.66 3.33
CA ALA A 59 10.54 -10.65 4.77
C ALA A 59 10.06 -11.94 5.44
N GLU A 60 10.86 -12.46 6.37
CA GLU A 60 10.43 -13.50 7.29
C GLU A 60 9.71 -12.88 8.49
N TRP A 61 8.41 -13.14 8.59
CA TRP A 61 7.53 -12.46 9.55
C TRP A 61 7.50 -13.14 10.92
N ASN A 62 7.51 -12.31 11.96
CA ASN A 62 7.27 -12.78 13.32
C ASN A 62 5.85 -13.37 13.47
N LYS A 63 5.69 -14.36 14.36
CA LYS A 63 4.38 -14.97 14.67
C LYS A 63 3.67 -14.29 15.84
N LYS A 64 4.34 -13.38 16.55
CA LYS A 64 3.74 -12.56 17.61
C LYS A 64 3.17 -11.29 16.99
N GLU A 65 1.87 -11.07 17.19
CA GLU A 65 1.09 -9.99 16.58
C GLU A 65 1.70 -8.59 16.81
N GLU A 66 2.15 -8.29 18.03
CA GLU A 66 2.75 -6.99 18.33
C GLU A 66 4.11 -6.79 17.64
N LEU A 67 4.95 -7.83 17.64
CA LEU A 67 6.28 -7.77 17.03
C LEU A 67 6.21 -7.72 15.51
N VAL A 68 5.29 -8.45 14.89
CA VAL A 68 5.14 -8.44 13.43
C VAL A 68 4.61 -7.10 12.95
N ALA A 69 3.74 -6.43 13.72
CA ALA A 69 3.26 -5.10 13.36
C ALA A 69 4.42 -4.09 13.32
N GLU A 70 5.29 -4.07 14.34
CA GLU A 70 6.46 -3.19 14.37
C GLU A 70 7.47 -3.54 13.27
N GLN A 71 7.71 -4.84 13.06
CA GLN A 71 8.58 -5.33 11.99
C GLN A 71 8.06 -4.89 10.61
N ALA A 72 6.76 -5.01 10.35
CA ALA A 72 6.13 -4.61 9.10
C ALA A 72 6.28 -3.11 8.85
N LEU A 73 6.07 -2.27 9.86
CA LEU A 73 6.28 -0.83 9.73
C LEU A 73 7.73 -0.48 9.43
N LYS A 74 8.68 -1.14 10.10
CA LYS A 74 10.11 -0.93 9.84
C LYS A 74 10.47 -1.34 8.41
N HIS A 75 9.94 -2.48 7.95
CA HIS A 75 10.15 -3.00 6.60
C HIS A 75 9.58 -2.05 5.55
N LEU A 76 8.30 -1.70 5.65
CA LEU A 76 7.60 -0.86 4.68
C LEU A 76 8.15 0.57 4.60
N ARG A 77 8.67 1.12 5.72
CA ARG A 77 9.34 2.44 5.74
C ARG A 77 10.50 2.55 4.75
N SER A 78 11.22 1.45 4.50
CA SER A 78 12.32 1.44 3.53
C SER A 78 11.86 1.57 2.07
N TYR A 79 10.57 1.35 1.81
CA TYR A 79 10.00 1.29 0.47
C TYR A 79 8.93 2.36 0.21
N THR A 80 8.73 3.34 1.10
CA THR A 80 7.66 4.33 0.94
C THR A 80 7.79 5.12 -0.35
N GLN A 81 9.01 5.54 -0.72
CA GLN A 81 9.28 6.21 -1.99
C GLN A 81 8.95 5.34 -3.21
N LEU A 82 9.14 4.01 -3.09
CA LEU A 82 8.74 3.08 -4.14
C LEU A 82 7.22 3.01 -4.25
N PHE A 83 6.49 2.88 -3.14
CA PHE A 83 5.02 2.85 -3.17
C PHE A 83 4.45 4.17 -3.71
N GLU A 84 4.92 5.31 -3.20
CA GLU A 84 4.52 6.66 -3.62
C GLU A 84 4.65 6.86 -5.14
N ALA A 85 5.73 6.34 -5.74
CA ALA A 85 5.97 6.47 -7.17
C ALA A 85 4.96 5.71 -8.07
N PHE A 86 4.13 4.84 -7.49
CA PHE A 86 3.13 4.02 -8.17
C PHE A 86 1.73 4.13 -7.52
N THR A 87 1.49 5.20 -6.78
CA THR A 87 0.19 5.58 -6.23
C THR A 87 -0.19 7.00 -6.68
N SER A 88 -0.03 7.30 -7.97
CA SER A 88 -0.28 8.64 -8.54
C SER A 88 -1.74 8.90 -8.92
N THR A 89 -2.61 7.90 -8.73
CA THR A 89 -4.04 7.98 -9.03
C THR A 89 -4.88 7.35 -7.91
N ASP A 90 -6.13 7.81 -7.75
CA ASP A 90 -7.11 7.20 -6.83
C ASP A 90 -7.22 5.68 -7.01
N ARG A 91 -7.13 5.21 -8.26
CA ARG A 91 -7.29 3.79 -8.59
C ARG A 91 -6.11 2.97 -8.06
N SER A 92 -4.88 3.48 -8.17
CA SER A 92 -3.69 2.82 -7.64
C SER A 92 -3.64 2.87 -6.12
N GLU A 93 -4.01 4.01 -5.51
CA GLU A 93 -4.11 4.13 -4.05
C GLU A 93 -5.15 3.17 -3.48
N MET A 94 -6.35 3.12 -4.08
CA MET A 94 -7.40 2.18 -3.69
C MET A 94 -6.97 0.72 -3.87
N ALA A 95 -6.24 0.41 -4.95
CA ALA A 95 -5.71 -0.93 -5.17
C ALA A 95 -4.71 -1.32 -4.07
N LEU A 96 -3.85 -0.39 -3.63
CA LEU A 96 -2.94 -0.62 -2.50
C LEU A 96 -3.69 -0.83 -1.19
N LEU A 97 -4.65 0.04 -0.84
CA LEU A 97 -5.46 -0.10 0.38
C LEU A 97 -6.18 -1.45 0.44
N LEU A 98 -6.76 -1.89 -0.68
CA LEU A 98 -7.36 -3.21 -0.81
C LEU A 98 -6.32 -4.31 -0.59
N LYS A 99 -5.14 -4.23 -1.23
CA LYS A 99 -4.08 -5.23 -1.04
C LYS A 99 -3.61 -5.35 0.41
N VAL A 100 -3.46 -4.23 1.11
CA VAL A 100 -3.12 -4.20 2.53
C VAL A 100 -4.22 -4.88 3.36
N GLN A 101 -5.49 -4.53 3.11
CA GLN A 101 -6.64 -5.13 3.81
C GLN A 101 -6.70 -6.65 3.62
N GLU A 102 -6.61 -7.10 2.37
CA GLU A 102 -6.64 -8.53 2.03
C GLU A 102 -5.48 -9.28 2.68
N PHE A 103 -4.27 -8.72 2.60
CA PHE A 103 -3.08 -9.33 3.21
C PHE A 103 -3.21 -9.45 4.73
N CYS A 104 -3.66 -8.39 5.41
CA CYS A 104 -3.87 -8.40 6.86
C CYS A 104 -4.96 -9.40 7.29
N TYR A 105 -5.98 -9.61 6.46
CA TYR A 105 -7.02 -10.61 6.72
C TYR A 105 -6.53 -12.03 6.54
N GLU A 106 -5.80 -12.29 5.45
CA GLU A 106 -5.28 -13.62 5.11
C GLU A 106 -4.17 -14.07 6.06
N ASN A 107 -3.48 -13.13 6.69
CA ASN A 107 -2.42 -13.39 7.65
C ASN A 107 -2.84 -12.96 9.06
N MET A 108 -3.34 -13.89 9.86
CA MET A 108 -3.92 -13.59 11.19
C MET A 108 -3.00 -12.78 12.13
N HIS A 109 -1.68 -12.89 11.99
CA HIS A 109 -0.72 -12.12 12.78
C HIS A 109 -0.69 -10.62 12.42
N PHE A 110 -1.23 -10.23 11.28
CA PHE A 110 -1.27 -8.86 10.77
C PHE A 110 -2.61 -8.15 11.00
N MET A 111 -3.57 -8.79 11.67
CA MET A 111 -4.89 -8.20 11.91
C MET A 111 -4.79 -6.83 12.61
N LYS A 112 -3.93 -6.69 13.63
CA LYS A 112 -3.64 -5.39 14.29
C LYS A 112 -2.66 -4.46 13.55
N ALA A 113 -2.05 -4.92 12.45
CA ALA A 113 -1.08 -4.12 11.70
C ALA A 113 -1.76 -3.18 10.70
N PHE A 114 -2.97 -3.50 10.23
CA PHE A 114 -3.65 -2.78 9.15
C PHE A 114 -3.71 -1.27 9.39
N SER A 115 -4.31 -0.80 10.47
CA SER A 115 -4.42 0.65 10.74
C SER A 115 -3.08 1.35 10.88
N LYS A 116 -2.07 0.65 11.41
CA LYS A 116 -0.71 1.20 11.51
C LYS A 116 -0.03 1.33 10.14
N ILE A 117 -0.26 0.38 9.24
CA ILE A 117 0.25 0.43 7.86
C ILE A 117 -0.42 1.55 7.09
N VAL A 118 -1.74 1.69 7.17
CA VAL A 118 -2.46 2.78 6.51
C VAL A 118 -2.01 4.14 7.06
N LEU A 119 -1.83 4.27 8.38
CA LEU A 119 -1.29 5.48 8.99
C LEU A 119 0.14 5.80 8.52
N LEU A 120 1.00 4.78 8.34
CA LEU A 120 2.32 4.96 7.78
C LEU A 120 2.23 5.52 6.35
N PHE A 121 1.42 4.90 5.49
CA PHE A 121 1.25 5.32 4.11
C PHE A 121 0.66 6.72 3.99
N TYR A 122 -0.31 7.08 4.83
CA TYR A 122 -0.81 8.45 4.92
C TYR A 122 0.32 9.44 5.27
N LYS A 123 1.05 9.18 6.35
CA LYS A 123 2.15 10.06 6.82
C LYS A 123 3.34 10.17 5.87
N THR A 124 3.45 9.28 4.89
CA THR A 124 4.52 9.31 3.90
C THR A 124 3.99 9.57 2.50
N GLU A 125 2.81 10.19 2.39
CA GLU A 125 2.20 10.63 1.13
C GLU A 125 1.98 9.50 0.10
N VAL A 126 1.93 8.24 0.55
CA VAL A 126 1.70 7.08 -0.32
C VAL A 126 0.22 6.94 -0.67
N VAL A 127 -0.67 7.31 0.26
CA VAL A 127 -2.11 7.35 0.03
C VAL A 127 -2.68 8.65 0.58
N THR A 128 -3.64 9.21 -0.14
CA THR A 128 -4.33 10.44 0.24
C THR A 128 -5.41 10.20 1.29
N GLU A 129 -5.81 11.28 1.97
CA GLU A 129 -6.99 11.29 2.84
C GLU A 129 -8.25 10.83 2.08
N ASP A 130 -8.50 11.38 0.90
CA ASP A 130 -9.63 11.03 0.04
C ASP A 130 -9.73 9.53 -0.24
N SER A 131 -8.61 8.89 -0.59
CA SER A 131 -8.57 7.45 -0.82
C SER A 131 -8.89 6.65 0.45
N ILE A 132 -8.41 7.08 1.61
CA ILE A 132 -8.70 6.44 2.90
C ILE A 132 -10.20 6.58 3.25
N LEU A 133 -10.75 7.79 3.13
CA LEU A 133 -12.17 8.07 3.39
C LEU A 133 -13.07 7.28 2.44
N LYS A 134 -12.72 7.23 1.15
CA LYS A 134 -13.43 6.44 0.14
C LYS A 134 -13.39 4.95 0.44
N TRP A 135 -12.22 4.42 0.83
CA TRP A 135 -12.08 3.02 1.25
C TRP A 135 -12.99 2.72 2.44
N TYR A 136 -12.97 3.59 3.46
CA TYR A 136 -13.76 3.41 4.67
C TYR A 136 -15.26 3.41 4.39
N LYS A 137 -15.74 4.35 3.55
CA LYS A 137 -17.16 4.50 3.22
C LYS A 137 -17.70 3.36 2.35
N GLU A 138 -17.02 3.04 1.26
CA GLU A 138 -17.57 2.13 0.24
C GLU A 138 -16.54 1.32 -0.56
N GLY A 139 -15.26 1.70 -0.55
CA GLY A 139 -14.21 1.06 -1.35
C GLY A 139 -13.60 -0.20 -0.74
N HIS A 140 -13.99 -0.60 0.47
CA HIS A 140 -13.37 -1.72 1.20
C HIS A 140 -13.80 -3.10 0.70
N SER A 141 -12.92 -4.08 0.89
CA SER A 141 -13.22 -5.50 0.65
C SER A 141 -14.14 -6.07 1.73
N ASN A 142 -14.87 -7.14 1.40
CA ASN A 142 -15.63 -7.93 2.38
C ASN A 142 -14.72 -8.70 3.36
N LYS A 143 -13.44 -8.91 3.02
CA LYS A 143 -12.46 -9.60 3.86
C LYS A 143 -12.14 -8.80 5.12
N GLY A 144 -12.58 -9.28 6.28
CA GLY A 144 -12.34 -8.60 7.56
C GLY A 144 -13.05 -7.26 7.71
N LYS A 145 -14.05 -6.94 6.87
CA LYS A 145 -14.74 -5.64 6.80
C LYS A 145 -15.06 -5.04 8.17
N MET A 146 -15.86 -5.74 8.99
CA MET A 146 -16.30 -5.22 10.29
C MET A 146 -15.11 -4.92 11.21
N HIS A 147 -14.07 -5.76 11.17
CA HIS A 147 -12.88 -5.59 12.02
C HIS A 147 -12.06 -4.38 11.60
N PHE A 148 -11.77 -4.23 10.30
CA PHE A 148 -10.92 -3.13 9.82
C PHE A 148 -11.63 -1.78 9.85
N LEU A 149 -12.95 -1.72 9.63
CA LEU A 149 -13.72 -0.49 9.83
C LEU A 149 -13.67 -0.06 11.30
N GLU A 150 -13.94 -0.95 12.25
CA GLU A 150 -13.85 -0.59 13.68
C GLU A 150 -12.42 -0.18 14.06
N GLN A 151 -11.41 -0.86 13.53
CA GLN A 151 -10.01 -0.54 13.80
C GLN A 151 -9.60 0.85 13.26
N MET A 152 -10.20 1.30 12.16
CA MET A 152 -9.90 2.58 11.53
C MET A 152 -10.73 3.75 12.08
N ARG A 153 -11.82 3.49 12.82
CA ARG A 153 -12.79 4.50 13.24
C ARG A 153 -12.15 5.77 13.83
N LYS A 154 -11.26 5.62 14.82
CA LYS A 154 -10.58 6.77 15.45
C LYS A 154 -9.68 7.56 14.50
N PHE A 155 -9.08 6.88 13.53
CA PHE A 155 -8.23 7.53 12.54
C PHE A 155 -9.08 8.31 11.52
N ILE A 156 -10.23 7.77 11.13
CA ILE A 156 -11.20 8.48 10.28
C ILE A 156 -11.79 9.70 11.00
N GLU A 157 -12.21 9.54 12.26
CA GLU A 157 -12.66 10.66 13.10
C GLU A 157 -11.59 11.77 13.16
N TRP A 158 -10.31 11.39 13.28
CA TRP A 158 -9.21 12.36 13.28
C TRP A 158 -9.00 13.07 11.93
N LEU A 159 -9.06 12.35 10.81
CA LEU A 159 -8.93 12.94 9.47
C LEU A 159 -10.02 13.99 9.23
N GLN A 160 -11.28 13.63 9.48
CA GLN A 160 -12.43 14.51 9.28
C GLN A 160 -12.39 15.74 10.20
N ASN A 161 -11.94 15.60 11.44
CA ASN A 161 -11.84 16.73 12.36
C ASN A 161 -10.65 17.67 12.03
N ALA A 162 -9.58 17.14 11.42
CA ALA A 162 -8.43 17.96 11.04
C ALA A 162 -8.78 18.95 9.92
N GLU A 163 -9.69 18.58 9.01
CA GLU A 163 -10.23 19.50 8.00
C GLU A 163 -11.11 20.60 8.64
N GLU A 164 -11.98 20.23 9.60
CA GLU A 164 -12.89 21.17 10.28
C GLU A 164 -12.15 22.27 11.08
N GLU A 165 -10.99 21.96 11.68
CA GLU A 165 -10.18 22.97 12.39
C GLU A 165 -9.55 23.99 11.42
N THR A 166 -9.16 23.58 10.20
CA THR A 166 -8.51 24.46 9.22
C THR A 166 -9.48 25.41 8.48
N GLU A 167 -10.75 25.01 8.25
CA GLU A 167 -11.74 25.90 7.65
C GLU A 167 -12.21 27.00 8.62
N SER A 168 -12.16 26.74 9.93
CA SER A 168 -12.59 27.71 10.96
C SER A 168 -11.58 28.83 11.25
N GLU A 169 -10.36 28.77 10.69
CA GLU A 169 -9.33 29.81 10.83
C GLU A 169 -9.30 30.80 9.65
N GLU A 170 -10.14 30.64 8.62
CA GLU A 170 -10.22 31.54 7.45
C GLU A 170 -11.40 32.54 7.48
N GLU A 171 -12.20 32.58 8.55
CA GLU A 171 -13.36 33.49 8.70
C GLU A 171 -13.20 34.65 9.72
N ASP A 172 -11.98 34.96 10.20
CA ASP A 172 -11.70 36.15 11.05
C ASP A 172 -10.71 37.17 10.43
#